data_AF-X1F3L5-F1
#
_entry.id   AF-X1F3L5-F1
#
_cell.length_a   1.000
_cell.length_b   1.000
_cell.length_c   1.000
_cell.angle_alpha   90.00
_cell.angle_beta   90.00
_cell.angle_gamma   90.00
#
_symmetry.space_group_name_H-M   'P 1'
#
loop_
_entity.id
_entity.type
_entity.pdbx_description
1 polymer ?
#
loop_
_entity_poly.entity_id
_entity_poly.type
_entity_poly.pdbx_seq_one_letter_code
_entity_poly.pdbx_strand_id
1 'polypeptide(L)' 'MYQSQALAQKADVMLIAGSSLSVAPVCDLPLYTLREKGKLIIV' A
#
# COMPACT_ATOMS: atom_id res chain seq x y z
N MET A 1 6.24 2.33 11.64
CA MET A 1 5.97 2.74 10.25
C MET A 1 6.99 2.21 9.24
N TYR A 2 8.30 2.19 9.55
CA TYR A 2 9.33 1.70 8.62
C TYR A 2 9.10 0.27 8.10
N GLN A 3 8.67 -0.66 8.96
CA GLN A 3 8.39 -2.05 8.55
C GLN A 3 7.23 -2.15 7.55
N SER A 4 6.16 -1.38 7.73
CA SER A 4 5.00 -1.38 6.84
C SER A 4 5.38 -0.89 5.44
N GLN A 5 6.23 0.13 5.36
CA GLN A 5 6.75 0.65 4.10
C GLN A 5 7.69 -0.36 3.40
N ALA A 6 8.63 -0.95 4.15
CA ALA A 6 9.54 -1.96 3.61
C ALA A 6 8.78 -3.20 3.10
N LEU A 7 7.67 -3.56 3.75
CA LEU A 7 6.81 -4.65 3.29
C LEU A 7 6.01 -4.25 2.04
N ALA A 8 5.47 -3.03 1.99
CA ALA A 8 4.74 -2.52 0.84
C ALA A 8 5.59 -2.51 -0.44
N GLN A 9 6.87 -2.16 -0.34
CA GLN A 9 7.82 -2.22 -1.47
C GLN A 9 8.10 -3.65 -1.96
N LYS A 10 8.01 -4.65 -1.08
CA LYS A 10 8.27 -6.05 -1.42
C LYS A 10 7.01 -6.82 -1.83
N ALA A 11 5.83 -6.21 -1.69
CA ALA A 11 4.58 -6.86 -1.94
C ALA A 11 4.27 -6.89 -3.45
N ASP A 12 4.01 -8.08 -4.00
CA ASP A 12 3.51 -8.19 -5.38
C ASP A 12 2.04 -7.80 -5.49
N VAL A 13 1.28 -7.92 -4.38
CA VAL A 13 -0.14 -7.57 -4.29
C VAL A 13 -0.43 -6.95 -2.93
N MET A 14 -1.18 -5.84 -2.90
CA MET A 14 -1.72 -5.23 -1.69
C MET A 14 -3.25 -5.13 -1.77
N LEU A 15 -3.93 -5.67 -0.76
CA LEU A 15 -5.38 -5.59 -0.58
C LEU A 15 -5.71 -4.50 0.44
N ILE A 16 -6.63 -3.61 0.06
CA ILE A 16 -7.15 -2.54 0.92
C ILE A 16 -8.64 -2.81 1.08
N ALA A 17 -9.09 -3.03 2.31
CA ALA A 17 -10.49 -3.34 2.59
C ALA A 17 -11.08 -2.29 3.54
N GLY A 18 -12.17 -1.65 3.14
CA GLY A 18 -12.93 -0.71 3.97
C GLY A 18 -12.19 0.58 4.34
N SER A 19 -11.22 1.02 3.53
CA SER A 19 -10.45 2.24 3.77
C SER A 19 -10.66 3.26 2.67
N SER A 20 -10.89 4.52 3.05
CA SER A 20 -11.01 5.66 2.14
C SER A 20 -9.67 6.17 1.62
N LEU A 21 -8.54 5.71 2.18
CA LEU A 21 -7.18 6.18 1.85
C LEU A 21 -7.01 7.70 1.90
N SER A 22 -7.69 8.38 2.84
CA SER A 22 -7.66 9.84 2.96
C SER A 22 -6.72 10.38 4.05
N VAL A 23 -6.19 9.50 4.91
CA VAL A 23 -5.41 9.90 6.07
C VAL A 23 -3.95 9.53 5.90
N ALA A 24 -3.08 10.53 5.98
CA ALA A 24 -1.64 10.35 5.98
C ALA A 24 -1.16 9.69 7.29
N PRO A 25 -0.10 8.85 7.25
CA PRO A 25 0.69 8.48 6.08
C PRO A 25 0.21 7.18 5.39
N VAL A 26 -0.93 6.62 5.81
CA VAL A 26 -1.41 5.32 5.33
C VAL A 26 -1.86 5.38 3.87
N CYS A 27 -2.41 6.53 3.44
CA CYS A 27 -2.77 6.77 2.04
C CYS A 27 -1.60 6.59 1.05
N ASP A 28 -0.36 6.74 1.52
CA ASP A 28 0.84 6.63 0.68
C ASP A 28 1.38 5.20 0.60
N LEU A 29 0.95 4.31 1.50
CA LEU A 29 1.43 2.92 1.53
C LEU A 29 1.21 2.17 0.20
N PRO A 30 0.03 2.27 -0.46
CA PRO A 30 -0.21 1.59 -1.73
C PRO A 30 0.67 2.12 -2.87
N LEU A 31 1.14 3.38 -2.77
CA LEU A 31 2.03 3.96 -3.76
C LEU A 31 3.40 3.26 -3.77
N TYR A 32 3.89 2.77 -2.62
CA TYR A 32 5.13 2.02 -2.58
C TYR A 32 5.02 0.67 -3.28
N THR A 33 3.88 -0.01 -3.14
CA THR A 33 3.59 -1.25 -3.86
C THR A 33 3.50 -1.02 -5.37
N LEU A 34 2.78 0.02 -5.80
CA LEU A 34 2.68 0.37 -7.23
C LEU A 34 4.02 0.75 -7.86
N ARG A 35 4.87 1.49 -7.13
CA ARG A 35 6.20 1.89 -7.61
C ARG A 35 7.09 0.70 -7.95
N GLU A 36 6.94 -0.39 -7.20
CA GLU A 36 7.67 -1.65 -7.42
C GLU A 36 6.93 -2.61 -8.37
N LYS A 37 5.97 -2.11 -9.15
CA LYS A 37 5.13 -2.85 -10.11
C LYS A 37 4.20 -3.90 -9.48
N GLY A 38 4.02 -3.84 -8.17
CA GLY A 38 2.99 -4.60 -7.47
C GLY A 38 1.58 -4.14 -7.84
N LYS A 39 0.60 -4.99 -7.59
CA LYS A 39 -0.82 -4.76 -7.91
C LYS A 39 -1.60 -4.32 -6.68
N LEU A 40 -2.61 -3.48 -6.89
CA LEU A 40 -3.54 -3.08 -5.83
C LEU A 40 -4.92 -3.68 -6.08
N ILE A 41 -5.55 -4.14 -5.00
CA ILE A 41 -6.96 -4.53 -4.97
C ILE A 41 -7.61 -3.70 -3.86
N ILE A 42 -8.73 -3.05 -4.15
CA ILE A 42 -9.47 -2.21 -3.20
C ILE A 42 -10.91 -2.74 -3.11
N VAL A 43 -11.41 -2.93 -1.89
CA VAL A 43 -12.76 -3.42 -1.56
C VAL A 43 -13.40 -2.53 -0.51
#